data_AF-U7PLA9-F1
#
_entry.id   AF-U7PLA9-F1
#
_cell.length_a   1.000
_cell.length_b   1.000
_cell.length_c   1.000
_cell.angle_alpha   90.00
_cell.angle_beta   90.00
_cell.angle_gamma   90.00
#
_symmetry.space_group_name_H-M   'P 1'
#
loop_
_entity.id
_entity.type
_entity.pdbx_description
1 polymer ?
#
loop_
_entity_poly.entity_id
_entity_poly.type
_entity_poly.pdbx_seq_one_letter_code
_entity_poly.pdbx_strand_id
1 'polypeptide(L)'
;MPTSMPGAAMLRQAFQRFSITASPSTASSTSYNTSSSAVAPRRLTRTFSARPAMASSSIRPAIAARTPSSFLQHHMRRPFSATAAVQGTWLEPQLDRRKRMMKGRPRVATGGSAKGTTVVWGDYGLRMYDHHRRISAKQLKVAEDTIKQRLRGQKYRLYKRVNCNVGVFVSGNEMRMGKGKGSFDHWAARVAVNRVVFELRGAIHEQVARDAFRLAGNKLPGQYEFVKKGDAPVVGITKMENGLTLEDLKRPWKAAADVPAVEEASSGPAASAPPA
;
A
#
# COMPACT_ATOMS: atom_id res chain seq x y z
N MET A 1 -37.49 46.13 -5.93
CA MET A 1 -36.85 46.14 -7.26
C MET A 1 -35.98 44.90 -7.42
N PRO A 2 -36.49 43.75 -7.90
CA PRO A 2 -35.66 42.64 -8.37
C PRO A 2 -35.85 42.43 -9.88
N THR A 3 -34.76 42.32 -10.63
CA THR A 3 -34.78 41.89 -12.03
C THR A 3 -34.14 40.50 -12.16
N SER A 4 -35.02 39.57 -12.52
CA SER A 4 -34.78 38.21 -13.02
C SER A 4 -34.14 38.24 -14.40
N MET A 5 -33.40 37.18 -14.80
CA MET A 5 -33.65 36.34 -16.00
C MET A 5 -32.47 35.37 -16.30
N PRO A 6 -32.67 34.30 -17.09
CA PRO A 6 -32.35 32.92 -16.68
C PRO A 6 -31.50 32.15 -17.71
N GLY A 7 -31.30 30.84 -17.47
CA GLY A 7 -31.16 29.87 -18.56
C GLY A 7 -29.92 28.98 -18.49
N ALA A 8 -30.16 27.67 -18.38
CA ALA A 8 -29.64 26.62 -19.27
C ALA A 8 -29.66 25.26 -18.54
N ALA A 9 -30.73 24.51 -18.76
CA ALA A 9 -30.78 23.08 -18.53
C ALA A 9 -30.32 22.39 -19.83
N MET A 10 -29.37 21.45 -19.78
CA MET A 10 -29.26 20.40 -20.80
C MET A 10 -28.53 19.15 -20.29
N LEU A 11 -29.30 18.05 -20.39
CA LEU A 11 -28.96 16.68 -20.79
C LEU A 11 -28.01 15.81 -19.95
N ARG A 12 -28.63 14.75 -19.41
CA ARG A 12 -28.03 13.46 -19.04
C ARG A 12 -28.25 12.44 -20.17
N GLN A 13 -27.20 11.70 -20.53
CA GLN A 13 -27.11 10.31 -21.03
C GLN A 13 -25.66 10.19 -21.57
N ALA A 14 -24.89 9.09 -21.47
CA ALA A 14 -25.24 7.68 -21.58
C ALA A 14 -24.17 6.78 -20.92
N PHE A 15 -24.62 5.57 -20.56
CA PHE A 15 -23.81 4.39 -20.26
C PHE A 15 -23.45 3.66 -21.57
N GLN A 16 -22.22 3.16 -21.73
CA GLN A 16 -21.90 1.84 -22.35
C GLN A 16 -20.37 1.59 -22.30
N ARG A 17 -19.96 0.52 -21.62
CA ARG A 17 -19.43 -0.76 -22.17
C ARG A 17 -18.05 -0.63 -22.83
N PHE A 18 -17.03 -1.22 -22.19
CA PHE A 18 -15.80 -1.61 -22.89
C PHE A 18 -15.52 -3.10 -22.70
N SER A 19 -15.24 -3.70 -23.85
CA SER A 19 -14.94 -5.08 -24.19
C SER A 19 -13.55 -5.51 -23.71
N ILE A 20 -13.40 -6.80 -23.45
CA ILE A 20 -12.13 -7.47 -23.13
C ILE A 20 -11.72 -8.24 -24.39
N THR A 21 -10.62 -7.84 -25.02
CA THR A 21 -9.89 -8.65 -26.00
C THR A 21 -8.68 -9.28 -25.31
N ALA A 22 -8.63 -10.61 -25.35
CA ALA A 22 -7.53 -11.43 -24.86
C ALA A 22 -6.65 -11.84 -26.05
N SER A 23 -5.34 -11.71 -25.90
CA SER A 23 -4.35 -12.32 -26.80
C SER A 23 -3.39 -13.19 -25.97
N PRO A 24 -3.08 -14.43 -26.41
CA PRO A 24 -2.21 -15.34 -25.68
C PRO A 24 -0.75 -15.18 -26.14
N SER A 25 0.20 -15.21 -25.20
CA SER A 25 1.63 -15.38 -25.53
C SER A 25 2.17 -16.67 -24.92
N THR A 26 2.57 -17.55 -25.84
CA THR A 26 3.39 -18.75 -25.71
C THR A 26 4.69 -18.50 -24.92
N ALA A 27 4.98 -19.36 -23.95
CA ALA A 27 6.33 -19.51 -23.39
C ALA A 27 6.66 -21.00 -23.24
N SER A 28 7.77 -21.34 -23.89
CA SER A 28 8.37 -22.66 -24.07
C SER A 28 9.05 -23.19 -22.80
N SER A 29 9.13 -24.52 -22.76
CA SER A 29 9.73 -25.38 -21.74
C SER A 29 11.25 -25.27 -21.64
N THR A 30 11.77 -25.35 -20.41
CA THR A 30 13.07 -25.99 -20.16
C THR A 30 12.99 -26.79 -18.86
N SER A 31 13.04 -28.11 -19.02
CA SER A 31 13.16 -29.12 -17.98
C SER A 31 14.62 -29.30 -17.57
N TYR A 32 14.91 -29.34 -16.27
CA TYR A 32 16.11 -29.99 -15.73
C TYR A 32 15.67 -31.05 -14.72
N ASN A 33 15.97 -32.30 -15.08
CA ASN A 33 15.83 -33.48 -14.24
C ASN A 33 17.21 -33.75 -13.65
N THR A 34 17.31 -33.92 -12.33
CA THR A 34 18.52 -34.45 -11.69
C THR A 34 18.10 -35.46 -10.64
N SER A 35 18.55 -36.68 -10.87
CA SER A 35 18.22 -37.91 -10.20
C SER A 35 19.14 -38.18 -8.99
N SER A 36 18.62 -39.02 -8.10
CA SER A 36 19.36 -39.96 -7.25
C SER A 36 20.07 -39.42 -6.00
N SER A 37 19.53 -39.73 -4.82
CA SER A 37 19.99 -40.89 -4.03
C SER A 37 19.38 -40.88 -2.63
N ALA A 38 18.90 -42.04 -2.22
CA ALA A 38 18.42 -42.36 -0.88
C ALA A 38 19.61 -42.60 0.07
N VAL A 39 19.41 -42.41 1.39
CA VAL A 39 19.84 -43.32 2.47
C VAL A 39 19.33 -42.80 3.83
N ALA A 40 18.91 -43.76 4.65
CA ALA A 40 18.11 -43.69 5.88
C ALA A 40 18.83 -43.12 7.15
N PRO A 41 18.09 -42.81 8.24
CA PRO A 41 18.67 -42.30 9.48
C PRO A 41 19.04 -43.42 10.47
N ARG A 42 20.17 -43.27 11.16
CA ARG A 42 20.58 -44.11 12.30
C ARG A 42 20.27 -43.43 13.63
N ARG A 43 19.61 -44.17 14.52
CA ARG A 43 19.32 -43.87 15.92
C ARG A 43 20.36 -44.59 16.79
N LEU A 44 20.99 -43.89 17.74
CA LEU A 44 21.85 -44.50 18.75
C LEU A 44 21.45 -43.96 20.13
N THR A 45 21.16 -44.89 21.02
CA THR A 45 20.89 -44.73 22.46
C THR A 45 22.05 -45.32 23.26
N ARG A 46 22.14 -44.97 24.56
CA ARG A 46 23.03 -45.45 25.64
C ARG A 46 24.27 -44.57 25.84
N THR A 47 24.73 -44.22 27.04
CA THR A 47 24.56 -44.79 28.40
C THR A 47 25.02 -43.77 29.46
N PHE A 48 24.45 -43.84 30.67
CA PHE A 48 24.89 -43.15 31.88
C PHE A 48 26.19 -43.76 32.46
N SER A 49 27.07 -42.93 33.05
CA SER A 49 28.11 -43.28 34.03
C SER A 49 28.61 -41.98 34.69
N ALA A 50 28.20 -41.69 35.92
CA ALA A 50 28.95 -41.82 37.19
C ALA A 50 29.81 -40.59 37.56
N ARG A 51 29.53 -40.04 38.75
CA ARG A 51 30.32 -39.03 39.49
C ARG A 51 31.38 -39.71 40.38
N PRO A 52 32.47 -39.03 40.75
CA PRO A 52 32.70 -38.66 42.17
C PRO A 52 33.33 -37.24 42.32
N ALA A 53 32.92 -36.42 43.30
CA ALA A 53 33.40 -36.26 44.68
C ALA A 53 34.65 -35.35 44.87
N MET A 54 34.37 -34.13 45.35
CA MET A 54 35.05 -33.31 46.39
C MET A 54 36.58 -33.36 46.56
N ALA A 55 37.23 -32.19 46.43
CA ALA A 55 38.30 -31.78 47.35
C ALA A 55 38.45 -30.25 47.35
N SER A 56 38.61 -29.72 48.57
CA SER A 56 38.74 -28.31 48.93
C SER A 56 40.21 -27.89 48.98
N SER A 57 40.54 -26.66 48.58
CA SER A 57 41.69 -25.94 49.13
C SER A 57 41.56 -24.44 48.89
N SER A 58 41.37 -23.69 49.96
CA SER A 58 41.54 -22.24 50.05
C SER A 58 43.02 -21.88 50.14
N ILE A 59 43.51 -20.99 49.28
CA ILE A 59 44.79 -20.29 49.47
C ILE A 59 44.58 -18.79 49.19
N ARG A 60 45.13 -17.99 50.11
CA ARG A 60 45.05 -16.53 50.27
C ARG A 60 45.72 -15.74 49.13
N PRO A 61 45.45 -14.41 49.02
CA PRO A 61 45.84 -13.61 47.87
C PRO A 61 47.28 -13.08 47.98
N ALA A 62 47.94 -12.93 46.83
CA ALA A 62 49.23 -12.25 46.71
C ALA A 62 49.07 -10.99 45.84
N ILE A 63 49.44 -9.86 46.43
CA ILE A 63 49.63 -8.56 45.78
C ILE A 63 50.92 -8.67 44.96
N ALA A 64 50.86 -8.51 43.63
CA ALA A 64 52.06 -8.34 42.81
C ALA A 64 51.78 -7.56 41.51
N ALA A 65 52.47 -6.43 41.44
CA ALA A 65 53.10 -5.80 40.27
C ALA A 65 52.27 -5.49 39.00
N ARG A 66 52.12 -4.18 38.81
CA ARG A 66 51.83 -3.43 37.57
C ARG A 66 52.57 -3.96 36.34
N THR A 67 51.82 -4.25 35.27
CA THR A 67 52.28 -4.15 33.89
C THR A 67 51.29 -3.29 33.11
N PRO A 68 51.71 -2.23 32.39
CA PRO A 68 50.83 -1.49 31.50
C PRO A 68 50.65 -2.30 30.20
N SER A 69 49.70 -3.23 30.20
CA SER A 69 49.27 -3.90 28.97
C SER A 69 48.42 -2.95 28.15
N SER A 70 49.01 -2.49 27.03
CA SER A 70 48.36 -2.02 25.79
C SER A 70 46.87 -1.69 25.93
N PHE A 71 46.56 -0.39 26.04
CA PHE A 71 45.24 0.15 25.75
C PHE A 71 44.92 -0.16 24.29
N LEU A 72 44.30 -1.32 24.04
CA LEU A 72 43.49 -1.50 22.85
C LEU A 72 42.40 -0.45 22.96
N GLN A 73 42.54 0.62 22.18
CA GLN A 73 41.45 1.51 21.83
C GLN A 73 40.37 0.65 21.18
N HIS A 74 39.51 0.04 22.00
CA HIS A 74 38.16 -0.28 21.60
C HIS A 74 37.54 1.06 21.26
N HIS A 75 37.65 1.40 19.98
CA HIS A 75 36.83 2.38 19.33
C HIS A 75 35.41 1.98 19.70
N MET A 76 34.85 2.66 20.70
CA MET A 76 33.44 2.67 21.00
C MET A 76 32.79 3.19 19.73
N ARG A 77 32.56 2.29 18.78
CA ARG A 77 31.62 2.48 17.70
C ARG A 77 30.29 2.62 18.40
N ARG A 78 29.96 3.86 18.79
CA ARG A 78 28.59 4.27 19.06
C ARG A 78 27.79 3.72 17.87
N PRO A 79 26.85 2.78 18.06
CA PRO A 79 25.90 2.55 17.00
C PRO A 79 25.24 3.90 16.75
N PHE A 80 25.44 4.46 15.55
CA PHE A 80 24.97 5.78 15.15
C PHE A 80 23.42 5.89 15.17
N SER A 81 22.72 4.85 15.62
CA SER A 81 21.31 4.89 15.97
C SER A 81 21.04 3.95 17.16
N ALA A 82 20.72 4.54 18.32
CA ALA A 82 20.23 3.83 19.51
C ALA A 82 18.72 4.00 19.71
N THR A 83 17.98 4.43 18.69
CA THR A 83 16.51 4.46 18.77
C THR A 83 15.98 3.09 18.39
N ALA A 84 15.81 2.22 19.39
CA ALA A 84 14.95 1.04 19.24
C ALA A 84 13.59 1.52 18.73
N ALA A 85 13.16 0.96 17.60
CA ALA A 85 12.03 1.48 16.86
C ALA A 85 10.76 1.39 17.70
N VAL A 86 10.20 2.55 18.02
CA VAL A 86 8.86 2.74 18.59
C VAL A 86 7.84 2.26 17.55
N GLN A 87 7.71 0.93 17.42
CA GLN A 87 6.94 0.27 16.36
C GLN A 87 5.51 0.10 16.86
N GLY A 88 4.69 1.12 16.63
CA GLY A 88 3.24 0.93 16.60
C GLY A 88 2.83 0.05 15.42
N THR A 89 1.57 -0.35 15.42
CA THR A 89 0.96 -0.98 14.23
C THR A 89 0.61 0.09 13.21
N TRP A 90 0.48 -0.26 11.93
CA TRP A 90 0.09 0.69 10.87
C TRP A 90 -1.29 1.34 11.07
N LEU A 91 -2.15 0.76 11.92
CA LEU A 91 -3.45 1.32 12.34
C LEU A 91 -3.36 2.10 13.65
N GLU A 92 -2.32 1.84 14.44
CA GLU A 92 -2.14 2.35 15.79
C GLU A 92 -0.67 2.73 16.01
N PRO A 93 -0.28 3.96 15.64
CA PRO A 93 1.06 4.43 15.87
C PRO A 93 1.30 4.64 17.36
N GLN A 94 2.52 4.40 17.84
CA GLN A 94 2.93 4.75 19.20
C GLN A 94 3.24 6.24 19.30
N LEU A 95 2.20 7.06 19.13
CA LEU A 95 2.23 8.51 19.32
C LEU A 95 1.37 8.87 20.53
N ASP A 96 1.75 9.92 21.26
CA ASP A 96 0.99 10.39 22.41
C ASP A 96 -0.41 10.87 22.00
N ARG A 97 -1.44 10.22 22.54
CA ARG A 97 -2.85 10.52 22.29
C ARG A 97 -3.31 11.82 22.96
N ARG A 98 -2.58 12.32 23.96
CA ARG A 98 -2.88 13.59 24.64
C ARG A 98 -2.50 14.79 23.77
N LYS A 99 -1.45 14.66 22.95
CA LYS A 99 -0.98 15.69 22.02
C LYS A 99 -1.97 15.90 20.87
N ARG A 100 -2.72 17.00 20.93
CA ARG A 100 -3.80 17.31 19.98
C ARG A 100 -3.26 17.77 18.62
N MET A 101 -3.55 17.05 17.54
CA MET A 101 -3.12 17.39 16.17
C MET A 101 -4.12 18.25 15.39
N MET A 102 -3.68 19.30 14.69
CA MET A 102 -4.57 20.08 13.82
C MET A 102 -5.18 19.21 12.69
N LYS A 103 -6.37 19.59 12.19
CA LYS A 103 -7.09 18.84 11.13
C LYS A 103 -6.21 18.66 9.88
N GLY A 104 -5.50 19.72 9.48
CA GLY A 104 -4.71 19.77 8.25
C GLY A 104 -5.55 19.52 7.00
N ARG A 105 -4.89 19.30 5.87
CA ARG A 105 -5.49 18.85 4.60
C ARG A 105 -4.63 17.73 4.00
N PRO A 106 -5.21 16.78 3.25
CA PRO A 106 -4.42 15.84 2.48
C PRO A 106 -3.53 16.57 1.46
N ARG A 107 -2.41 15.94 1.09
CA ARG A 107 -1.45 16.52 0.15
C ARG A 107 -2.06 16.57 -1.26
N VAL A 108 -2.04 17.74 -1.88
CA VAL A 108 -2.34 17.95 -3.31
C VAL A 108 -1.01 18.20 -4.02
N ALA A 109 -0.67 17.35 -4.98
CA ALA A 109 0.64 17.32 -5.60
C ALA A 109 0.69 18.19 -6.87
N THR A 110 0.84 19.51 -6.71
CA THR A 110 0.91 20.45 -7.85
C THR A 110 2.26 20.38 -8.59
N GLY A 111 3.35 20.14 -7.87
CA GLY A 111 4.72 20.10 -8.43
C GLY A 111 5.12 18.80 -9.12
N GLY A 112 4.17 18.04 -9.69
CA GLY A 112 4.55 16.91 -10.53
C GLY A 112 4.98 15.62 -9.79
N SER A 113 4.49 15.40 -8.56
CA SER A 113 4.99 14.31 -7.71
C SER A 113 4.21 13.00 -7.90
N ALA A 114 4.88 11.97 -8.44
CA ALA A 114 4.36 10.60 -8.58
C ALA A 114 4.58 9.69 -7.35
N LYS A 115 4.82 10.27 -6.17
CA LYS A 115 5.19 9.49 -4.98
C LYS A 115 4.02 8.61 -4.52
N GLY A 116 4.23 7.30 -4.54
CA GLY A 116 3.27 6.31 -4.06
C GLY A 116 2.14 5.99 -5.02
N THR A 117 2.25 6.39 -6.30
CA THR A 117 1.23 6.09 -7.32
C THR A 117 1.48 4.76 -8.05
N THR A 118 2.69 4.21 -7.91
CA THR A 118 3.11 2.91 -8.46
C THR A 118 3.12 1.82 -7.40
N VAL A 119 2.97 0.58 -7.87
CA VAL A 119 3.15 -0.65 -7.08
C VAL A 119 4.64 -0.96 -6.97
N VAL A 120 5.16 -1.14 -5.75
CA VAL A 120 6.60 -1.30 -5.50
C VAL A 120 6.95 -2.71 -5.02
N TRP A 121 6.22 -3.24 -4.04
CA TRP A 121 6.55 -4.51 -3.38
C TRP A 121 5.75 -5.68 -3.92
N GLY A 122 4.48 -5.46 -4.23
CA GLY A 122 3.56 -6.46 -4.77
C GLY A 122 3.55 -6.58 -6.29
N ASP A 123 2.70 -7.49 -6.77
CA ASP A 123 2.41 -7.73 -8.19
C ASP A 123 1.14 -6.97 -8.61
N TYR A 124 0.20 -6.83 -7.68
CA TYR A 124 -1.07 -6.11 -7.85
C TYR A 124 -1.28 -5.09 -6.74
N GLY A 125 -2.07 -4.06 -6.98
CA GLY A 125 -2.38 -3.03 -5.99
C GLY A 125 -3.77 -2.41 -6.13
N LEU A 126 -4.22 -1.79 -5.04
CA LEU A 126 -5.45 -1.00 -4.96
C LEU A 126 -5.09 0.49 -4.88
N ARG A 127 -5.43 1.25 -5.91
CA ARG A 127 -5.15 2.69 -6.01
C ARG A 127 -6.43 3.50 -5.91
N MET A 128 -6.43 4.59 -5.15
CA MET A 128 -7.56 5.53 -5.12
C MET A 128 -7.45 6.49 -6.31
N TYR A 129 -8.41 6.54 -7.23
CA TYR A 129 -8.27 7.34 -8.46
C TYR A 129 -9.06 8.65 -8.47
N ASP A 130 -9.95 8.86 -7.50
CA ASP A 130 -10.88 9.98 -7.50
C ASP A 130 -10.31 11.28 -6.88
N HIS A 131 -10.49 11.47 -5.58
CA HIS A 131 -10.17 12.67 -4.84
C HIS A 131 -9.37 12.32 -3.59
N HIS A 132 -8.58 13.27 -3.08
CA HIS A 132 -7.79 13.06 -1.88
C HIS A 132 -8.70 13.04 -0.64
N ARG A 133 -8.42 12.14 0.31
CA ARG A 133 -9.31 11.88 1.45
C ARG A 133 -8.54 11.67 2.74
N ARG A 134 -9.25 11.74 3.85
CA ARG A 134 -8.79 11.19 5.13
C ARG A 134 -9.53 9.88 5.38
N ILE A 135 -8.80 8.78 5.43
CA ILE A 135 -9.36 7.43 5.66
C ILE A 135 -9.11 7.05 7.12
N SER A 136 -10.14 6.60 7.82
CA SER A 136 -10.02 6.16 9.22
C SER A 136 -9.33 4.80 9.34
N ALA A 137 -8.70 4.53 10.48
CA ALA A 137 -8.11 3.22 10.79
C ALA A 137 -9.16 2.09 10.76
N LYS A 138 -10.40 2.36 11.20
CA LYS A 138 -11.49 1.39 11.15
C LYS A 138 -11.84 0.97 9.72
N GLN A 139 -11.94 1.92 8.80
CA GLN A 139 -12.21 1.62 7.38
C GLN A 139 -11.08 0.81 6.75
N LEU A 140 -9.83 1.17 7.05
CA LEU A 140 -8.66 0.45 6.56
C LEU A 140 -8.57 -0.98 7.10
N LYS A 141 -8.95 -1.20 8.36
CA LYS A 141 -9.07 -2.54 8.95
C LYS A 141 -10.15 -3.38 8.26
N VAL A 142 -11.34 -2.82 8.06
CA VAL A 142 -12.45 -3.50 7.36
C VAL A 142 -12.04 -3.89 5.93
N ALA A 143 -11.31 -3.02 5.23
CA ALA A 143 -10.79 -3.32 3.91
C ALA A 143 -9.73 -4.44 3.92
N GLU A 144 -8.80 -4.44 4.89
CA GLU A 144 -7.85 -5.53 5.08
C GLU A 144 -8.57 -6.86 5.36
N ASP A 145 -9.55 -6.86 6.26
CA ASP A 145 -10.31 -8.06 6.62
C ASP A 145 -11.12 -8.60 5.42
N THR A 146 -11.67 -7.71 4.58
CA THR A 146 -12.37 -8.09 3.34
C THR A 146 -11.44 -8.78 2.34
N ILE A 147 -10.23 -8.24 2.15
CA ILE A 147 -9.20 -8.85 1.28
C ILE A 147 -8.81 -10.22 1.83
N LYS A 148 -8.53 -10.29 3.15
CA LYS A 148 -8.17 -11.53 3.81
C LYS A 148 -9.23 -12.59 3.64
N GLN A 149 -10.51 -12.22 3.84
CA GLN A 149 -11.66 -13.12 3.71
C GLN A 149 -11.76 -13.71 2.31
N ARG A 150 -11.58 -12.89 1.27
CA ARG A 150 -11.67 -13.33 -0.12
C ARG A 150 -10.52 -14.25 -0.54
N LEU A 151 -9.34 -14.04 0.05
CA LEU A 151 -8.10 -14.78 -0.23
C LEU A 151 -7.82 -15.93 0.76
N ARG A 152 -8.79 -16.31 1.60
CA ARG A 152 -8.62 -17.41 2.56
C ARG A 152 -8.23 -18.70 1.82
N GLY A 153 -7.22 -19.40 2.33
CA GLY A 153 -6.68 -20.64 1.76
C GLY A 153 -5.63 -20.45 0.66
N GLN A 154 -5.40 -19.23 0.18
CA GLN A 154 -4.37 -18.93 -0.82
C GLN A 154 -3.05 -18.50 -0.18
N LYS A 155 -1.92 -18.74 -0.85
CA LYS A 155 -0.60 -18.28 -0.40
C LYS A 155 -0.34 -16.86 -0.90
N TYR A 156 -0.50 -15.87 -0.02
CA TYR A 156 -0.33 -14.46 -0.37
C TYR A 156 0.31 -13.64 0.74
N ARG A 157 0.85 -12.48 0.34
CA ARG A 157 1.38 -11.44 1.23
C ARG A 157 0.73 -10.11 0.88
N LEU A 158 0.07 -9.52 1.87
CA LEU A 158 -0.61 -8.23 1.76
C LEU A 158 0.25 -7.12 2.40
N TYR A 159 0.69 -6.17 1.59
CA TYR A 159 1.41 -4.99 2.02
C TYR A 159 0.47 -3.80 2.19
N LYS A 160 0.74 -2.99 3.20
CA LYS A 160 -0.01 -1.77 3.52
C LYS A 160 0.87 -0.58 3.21
N ARG A 161 0.49 0.24 2.23
CA ARG A 161 1.27 1.41 1.77
C ARG A 161 0.97 2.68 2.56
N VAL A 162 -0.09 2.65 3.36
CA VAL A 162 -0.62 3.77 4.13
C VAL A 162 -0.51 3.45 5.62
N ASN A 163 -0.17 4.45 6.43
CA ASN A 163 -0.09 4.37 7.89
C ASN A 163 -1.00 5.43 8.51
N CYS A 164 -1.75 5.06 9.55
CA CYS A 164 -2.68 5.92 10.27
C CYS A 164 -1.95 6.83 11.28
N ASN A 165 -1.22 7.81 10.78
CA ASN A 165 -0.38 8.69 11.60
C ASN A 165 -1.05 10.00 12.06
N VAL A 166 -2.35 10.19 11.80
CA VAL A 166 -3.09 11.41 12.15
C VAL A 166 -4.12 11.13 13.24
N GLY A 167 -3.93 11.71 14.41
CA GLY A 167 -4.93 11.67 15.49
C GLY A 167 -6.09 12.61 15.20
N VAL A 168 -7.31 12.07 15.12
CA VAL A 168 -8.55 12.83 14.95
C VAL A 168 -9.17 13.04 16.32
N PHE A 169 -9.45 14.31 16.64
CA PHE A 169 -10.10 14.72 17.89
C PHE A 169 -11.47 15.28 17.55
N VAL A 170 -12.50 14.79 18.22
CA VAL A 170 -13.91 15.11 17.94
C VAL A 170 -14.53 15.65 19.22
N SER A 171 -15.26 16.76 19.12
CA SER A 171 -16.11 17.25 20.22
C SER A 171 -17.43 16.48 20.19
N GLY A 172 -18.01 16.22 21.35
CA GLY A 172 -19.34 15.60 21.43
C GLY A 172 -20.37 16.38 20.61
N ASN A 173 -21.26 15.68 19.92
CA ASN A 173 -22.30 16.29 19.08
C ASN A 173 -23.31 17.10 19.91
N GLU A 174 -23.47 16.73 21.18
CA GLU A 174 -24.30 17.38 22.19
C GLU A 174 -23.70 18.69 22.74
N MET A 175 -22.41 18.94 22.52
CA MET A 175 -21.74 20.13 23.04
C MET A 175 -21.92 21.34 22.11
N ARG A 176 -22.20 22.51 22.68
CA ARG A 176 -22.20 23.77 21.92
C ARG A 176 -20.78 24.12 21.43
N MET A 177 -20.71 24.84 20.31
CA MET A 177 -19.45 25.34 19.75
C MET A 177 -18.67 26.17 20.78
N GLY A 178 -17.33 26.04 20.78
CA GLY A 178 -16.45 26.62 21.79
C GLY A 178 -15.96 25.60 22.82
N LYS A 179 -15.48 26.05 23.99
CA LYS A 179 -14.93 25.21 25.08
C LYS A 179 -13.65 24.42 24.75
N GLY A 180 -12.94 24.84 23.71
CA GLY A 180 -11.69 24.23 23.28
C GLY A 180 -11.88 23.01 22.37
N LYS A 181 -10.83 22.20 22.24
CA LYS A 181 -10.81 21.04 21.35
C LYS A 181 -11.28 19.78 22.08
N GLY A 182 -11.99 18.90 21.38
CA GLY A 182 -12.52 17.64 21.92
C GLY A 182 -11.45 16.59 22.29
N SER A 183 -11.93 15.42 22.70
CA SER A 183 -11.13 14.25 23.05
C SER A 183 -10.62 13.50 21.82
N PHE A 184 -9.64 12.62 22.01
CA PHE A 184 -9.14 11.74 20.95
C PHE A 184 -10.22 10.70 20.59
N ASP A 185 -10.51 10.55 19.29
CA ASP A 185 -11.52 9.62 18.79
C ASP A 185 -10.89 8.43 18.06
N HIS A 186 -10.15 8.69 16.98
CA HIS A 186 -9.50 7.63 16.19
C HIS A 186 -8.25 8.10 15.44
N TRP A 187 -7.45 7.13 15.00
CA TRP A 187 -6.35 7.35 14.06
C TRP A 187 -6.85 7.33 12.61
N ALA A 188 -6.30 8.20 11.78
CA ALA A 188 -6.61 8.28 10.36
C ALA A 188 -5.35 8.50 9.53
N ALA A 189 -5.46 8.26 8.23
CA ALA A 189 -4.41 8.51 7.25
C ALA A 189 -4.87 9.53 6.21
N ARG A 190 -3.96 10.43 5.82
CA ARG A 190 -4.18 11.35 4.71
C ARG A 190 -3.68 10.69 3.42
N VAL A 191 -4.59 10.40 2.51
CA VAL A 191 -4.29 9.75 1.23
C VAL A 191 -4.46 10.76 0.10
N ALA A 192 -3.41 10.94 -0.69
CA ALA A 192 -3.42 11.80 -1.87
C ALA A 192 -4.10 11.08 -3.05
N VAL A 193 -4.54 11.83 -4.05
CA VAL A 193 -5.09 11.27 -5.29
C VAL A 193 -4.09 10.31 -5.94
N ASN A 194 -4.59 9.24 -6.55
CA ASN A 194 -3.81 8.23 -7.25
C ASN A 194 -2.77 7.51 -6.38
N ARG A 195 -2.93 7.50 -5.06
CA ARG A 195 -2.04 6.77 -4.16
C ARG A 195 -2.49 5.31 -4.00
N VAL A 196 -1.53 4.39 -4.06
CA VAL A 196 -1.74 2.97 -3.76
C VAL A 196 -1.91 2.80 -2.24
N VAL A 197 -2.96 2.07 -1.84
CA VAL A 197 -3.32 1.81 -0.43
C VAL A 197 -2.83 0.44 0.01
N PHE A 198 -3.11 -0.59 -0.80
CA PHE A 198 -2.71 -1.97 -0.56
C PHE A 198 -1.95 -2.54 -1.75
N GLU A 199 -1.03 -3.45 -1.50
CA GLU A 199 -0.40 -4.27 -2.53
C GLU A 199 -0.46 -5.74 -2.15
N LEU A 200 -0.55 -6.60 -3.16
CA LEU A 200 -0.67 -8.04 -3.01
C LEU A 200 0.45 -8.72 -3.82
N ARG A 201 1.13 -9.67 -3.17
CA ARG A 201 2.11 -10.56 -3.81
C ARG A 201 1.74 -12.00 -3.50
N GLY A 202 1.87 -12.89 -4.48
CA GLY A 202 1.66 -14.32 -4.25
C GLY A 202 1.20 -15.07 -5.48
N ALA A 203 1.09 -16.39 -5.35
CA ALA A 203 0.57 -17.27 -6.39
C ALA A 203 -0.96 -17.19 -6.43
N ILE A 204 -1.50 -16.06 -6.85
CA ILE A 204 -2.95 -15.80 -6.97
C ILE A 204 -3.26 -15.45 -8.42
N HIS A 205 -4.32 -16.06 -8.97
CA HIS A 205 -4.83 -15.70 -10.28
C HIS A 205 -5.38 -14.26 -10.31
N GLU A 206 -5.09 -13.50 -11.36
CA GLU A 206 -5.41 -12.07 -11.46
C GLU A 206 -6.89 -11.76 -11.17
N GLN A 207 -7.82 -12.58 -11.68
CA GLN A 207 -9.26 -12.34 -11.47
C GLN A 207 -9.66 -12.42 -9.99
N VAL A 208 -9.02 -13.30 -9.22
CA VAL A 208 -9.26 -13.42 -7.78
C VAL A 208 -8.73 -12.20 -7.04
N ALA A 209 -7.55 -11.71 -7.42
CA ALA A 209 -6.97 -10.48 -6.85
C ALA A 209 -7.85 -9.25 -7.18
N ARG A 210 -8.33 -9.15 -8.43
CA ARG A 210 -9.25 -8.09 -8.89
C ARG A 210 -10.55 -8.10 -8.10
N ASP A 211 -11.13 -9.27 -7.88
CA ASP A 211 -12.36 -9.41 -7.11
C ASP A 211 -12.18 -9.03 -5.63
N ALA A 212 -11.08 -9.49 -5.00
CA ALA A 212 -10.74 -9.12 -3.62
C ALA A 212 -10.59 -7.60 -3.45
N PHE A 213 -9.91 -6.94 -4.39
CA PHE A 213 -9.69 -5.51 -4.36
C PHE A 213 -10.96 -4.70 -4.69
N ARG A 214 -11.82 -5.20 -5.58
CA ARG A 214 -13.15 -4.60 -5.82
C ARG A 214 -14.00 -4.60 -4.56
N LEU A 215 -14.08 -5.73 -3.85
CA LEU A 215 -14.81 -5.84 -2.59
C LEU A 215 -14.25 -4.87 -1.53
N ALA A 216 -12.93 -4.77 -1.42
CA ALA A 216 -12.28 -3.84 -0.51
C ALA A 216 -12.54 -2.37 -0.85
N GLY A 217 -12.48 -2.02 -2.14
CA GLY A 217 -12.79 -0.68 -2.64
C GLY A 217 -14.20 -0.23 -2.25
N ASN A 218 -15.19 -1.13 -2.35
CA ASN A 218 -16.58 -0.84 -1.97
C ASN A 218 -16.77 -0.55 -0.47
N LYS A 219 -15.83 -0.99 0.39
CA LYS A 219 -15.87 -0.72 1.85
C LYS A 219 -15.10 0.53 2.24
N LEU A 220 -14.23 1.02 1.36
CA LEU A 220 -13.45 2.23 1.59
C LEU A 220 -14.21 3.46 1.08
N PRO A 221 -13.98 4.65 1.68
CA PRO A 221 -14.52 5.88 1.14
C PRO A 221 -13.79 6.25 -0.15
N GLY A 222 -14.53 6.44 -1.23
CA GLY A 222 -14.00 6.86 -2.54
C GLY A 222 -14.06 5.76 -3.59
N GLN A 223 -13.48 6.06 -4.75
CA GLN A 223 -13.40 5.16 -5.88
C GLN A 223 -11.97 4.66 -6.05
N TYR A 224 -11.86 3.37 -6.32
CA TYR A 224 -10.59 2.67 -6.37
C TYR A 224 -10.44 1.87 -7.67
N GLU A 225 -9.21 1.81 -8.17
CA GLU A 225 -8.80 1.14 -9.39
C GLU A 225 -7.82 0.00 -9.05
N PHE A 226 -7.88 -1.08 -9.82
CA PHE A 226 -6.91 -2.17 -9.78
C PHE A 226 -5.68 -1.80 -10.62
N VAL A 227 -4.49 -1.94 -10.05
CA VAL A 227 -3.21 -1.57 -10.70
C VAL A 227 -2.28 -2.78 -10.69
N LYS A 228 -1.56 -3.01 -11.79
CA LYS A 228 -0.51 -4.03 -11.90
C LYS A 228 0.86 -3.42 -11.68
N LYS A 229 1.82 -4.26 -11.32
CA LYS A 229 3.23 -3.87 -11.28
C LYS A 229 3.72 -3.63 -12.71
N GLY A 230 4.35 -2.47 -12.94
CA GLY A 230 4.80 -2.03 -14.26
C GLY A 230 3.89 -0.98 -14.90
N ASP A 231 2.67 -0.80 -14.40
CA ASP A 231 1.79 0.27 -14.86
C ASP A 231 2.43 1.65 -14.64
N ALA A 232 2.16 2.56 -15.58
CA ALA A 232 2.72 3.90 -15.57
C ALA A 232 2.43 4.66 -14.25
N PRO A 233 3.41 5.43 -13.73
CA PRO A 233 3.16 6.35 -12.63
C PRO A 233 2.11 7.39 -13.02
N VAL A 234 1.38 7.86 -12.02
CA VAL A 234 0.38 8.93 -12.20
C VAL A 234 0.89 10.21 -11.55
N VAL A 235 0.79 11.32 -12.27
CA VAL A 235 1.12 12.65 -11.80
C VAL A 235 -0.17 13.47 -11.74
N GLY A 236 -0.61 13.78 -10.52
CA GLY A 236 -1.93 14.38 -10.31
C GLY A 236 -3.03 13.42 -10.71
N ILE A 237 -3.65 13.68 -11.86
CA ILE A 237 -4.70 12.84 -12.49
C ILE A 237 -4.26 12.23 -13.82
N THR A 238 -3.08 12.61 -14.34
CA THR A 238 -2.60 12.18 -15.66
C THR A 238 -1.68 10.96 -15.51
N LYS A 239 -2.03 9.86 -16.19
CA LYS A 239 -1.19 8.67 -16.31
C LYS A 239 -0.01 8.99 -17.25
N MET A 240 1.22 8.62 -16.88
CA MET A 240 2.41 8.83 -17.70
C MET A 240 2.58 7.69 -18.72
N GLU A 241 1.59 7.50 -19.57
CA GLU A 241 1.61 6.51 -20.66
C GLU A 241 2.16 7.12 -21.96
N ASN A 242 2.47 6.27 -22.95
CA ASN A 242 2.89 6.68 -24.30
C ASN A 242 4.21 7.49 -24.36
N GLY A 243 5.11 7.30 -23.38
CA GLY A 243 6.38 8.01 -23.32
C GLY A 243 6.27 9.44 -22.78
N LEU A 244 5.10 9.87 -22.30
CA LEU A 244 4.89 11.19 -21.71
C LEU A 244 5.78 11.39 -20.47
N THR A 245 6.67 12.37 -20.53
CA THR A 245 7.59 12.65 -19.43
C THR A 245 7.04 13.69 -18.46
N LEU A 246 7.63 13.77 -17.28
CA LEU A 246 7.27 14.78 -16.29
C LEU A 246 7.57 16.20 -16.80
N GLU A 247 8.61 16.36 -17.62
CA GLU A 247 8.98 17.65 -18.17
C GLU A 247 7.96 18.13 -19.20
N ASP A 248 7.38 17.21 -19.99
CA ASP A 248 6.31 17.53 -20.92
C ASP A 248 5.08 18.09 -20.21
N LEU A 249 4.76 17.60 -19.00
CA LEU A 249 3.65 18.11 -18.18
C LEU A 249 3.92 19.52 -17.63
N LYS A 250 5.18 19.89 -17.43
CA LYS A 250 5.59 21.20 -16.88
C LYS A 250 5.73 22.28 -17.95
N ARG A 251 5.95 21.90 -19.21
CA ARG A 251 6.07 22.86 -20.31
C ARG A 251 4.79 23.71 -20.42
N PRO A 252 4.89 25.04 -20.47
CA PRO A 252 3.73 25.91 -20.67
C PRO A 252 3.07 25.68 -22.03
N TRP A 253 3.87 25.46 -23.07
CA TRP A 253 3.39 25.01 -24.37
C TRP A 253 3.20 23.50 -24.33
N LYS A 254 2.00 23.06 -24.70
CA LYS A 254 1.71 21.64 -24.93
C LYS A 254 1.50 21.52 -26.43
N ALA A 255 2.27 20.67 -27.10
CA ALA A 255 1.89 20.24 -28.43
C ALA A 255 0.46 19.69 -28.31
N ALA A 256 -0.46 20.17 -29.14
CA ALA A 256 -1.77 19.53 -29.23
C ALA A 256 -1.47 18.07 -29.53
N ALA A 257 -1.81 17.15 -28.60
CA ALA A 257 -1.73 15.74 -28.90
C ALA A 257 -2.52 15.55 -30.19
N ASP A 258 -1.93 14.93 -31.21
CA ASP A 258 -2.65 14.54 -32.41
C ASP A 258 -3.87 13.75 -31.94
N VAL A 259 -5.02 14.41 -31.91
CA VAL A 259 -6.26 13.77 -31.49
C VAL A 259 -6.45 12.68 -32.54
N PRO A 260 -6.37 11.38 -32.19
CA PRO A 260 -6.65 10.36 -33.18
C PRO A 260 -8.05 10.66 -33.69
N ALA A 261 -8.16 10.87 -34.99
CA ALA A 261 -9.44 11.12 -35.65
C ALA A 261 -10.42 10.08 -35.09
N VAL A 262 -11.51 10.56 -34.50
CA VAL A 262 -12.60 9.69 -34.11
C VAL A 262 -13.02 8.99 -35.39
N GLU A 263 -12.63 7.72 -35.56
CA GLU A 263 -13.16 6.90 -36.64
C GLU A 263 -14.67 6.84 -36.40
N GLU A 264 -15.41 7.63 -37.16
CA GLU A 264 -16.85 7.48 -37.31
C GLU A 264 -17.09 6.03 -37.69
N ALA A 265 -17.64 5.26 -36.74
CA ALA A 265 -18.12 3.92 -36.97
C ALA A 265 -19.31 3.98 -37.95
N SER A 266 -18.98 4.05 -39.25
CA SER A 266 -19.89 3.84 -40.36
C SER A 266 -20.17 2.34 -40.49
N SER A 267 -21.12 1.85 -39.70
CA SER A 267 -21.84 0.61 -40.04
C SER A 267 -23.27 0.73 -39.51
N GLY A 268 -24.18 1.08 -40.41
CA GLY A 268 -25.60 1.25 -40.12
C GLY A 268 -26.30 -0.08 -39.82
N PRO A 269 -27.40 -0.07 -39.03
CA PRO A 269 -28.26 -1.22 -38.94
C PRO A 269 -29.15 -1.25 -40.17
N ALA A 270 -28.98 -2.26 -41.03
CA ALA A 270 -29.97 -2.63 -42.02
C ALA A 270 -31.28 -2.98 -41.28
N ALA A 271 -32.25 -2.07 -41.36
CA ALA A 271 -33.60 -2.29 -40.87
C ALA A 271 -34.29 -3.32 -41.78
N SER A 272 -34.33 -4.57 -41.35
CA SER A 272 -35.20 -5.60 -41.91
C SER A 272 -36.63 -5.33 -41.42
N ALA A 273 -37.47 -4.81 -42.30
CA ALA A 273 -38.92 -4.71 -42.11
C ALA A 273 -39.56 -6.12 -42.07
N PRO A 274 -40.63 -6.34 -41.28
CA PRO A 274 -41.38 -7.57 -41.33
C PRO A 274 -42.29 -7.61 -42.59
N PRO A 275 -42.61 -8.80 -43.13
CA PRO A 275 -43.52 -8.94 -44.26
C PRO A 275 -44.99 -8.73 -43.84
N ALA A 276 -45.73 -8.14 -44.79
CA ALA A 276 -47.18 -7.87 -44.95
C ALA A 276 -48.15 -8.23 -43.81
#